data_AF-A0A1G3CJX6-F1
#
_entry.id   AF-A0A1G3CJX6-F1
#
_cell.length_a   1.000
_cell.length_b   1.000
_cell.length_c   1.000
_cell.angle_alpha   90.00
_cell.angle_beta   90.00
_cell.angle_gamma   90.00
#
_symmetry.space_group_name_H-M   'P 1'
#
loop_
_entity.id
_entity.type
_entity.pdbx_description
1 polymer ?
#
loop_
_entity_poly.entity_id
_entity_poly.type
_entity_poly.pdbx_seq_one_letter_code
_entity_poly.pdbx_strand_id
1 'polypeptide(L)'
;MLGLGKVDPSLYLKAFELGAHGILVTACKDDTCHFCKEHQWVEKRTKFTAQLLCGLGMDTKQFQTHFVSSQNGKEIIDIAFKMAEELRNLSS
;
A
#
# COMPACT_ATOMS: atom_id res chain seq x y z
N MET A 1 -2.20 -10.97 7.36
CA MET A 1 -2.63 -10.42 8.66
C MET A 1 -4.15 -10.47 8.72
N LEU A 2 -4.73 -10.64 9.90
CA LEU A 2 -6.20 -10.67 10.07
C LEU A 2 -6.86 -9.29 9.85
N GLY A 3 -6.09 -8.20 9.94
CA GLY A 3 -6.51 -6.82 9.67
C GLY A 3 -5.31 -5.90 9.45
N LEU A 4 -5.38 -5.00 8.47
CA LEU A 4 -4.30 -4.04 8.16
C LEU A 4 -4.39 -2.76 9.00
N GLY A 5 -5.51 -2.53 9.69
CA GLY A 5 -5.73 -1.34 10.51
C GLY A 5 -4.79 -1.19 11.70
N LYS A 6 -3.95 -2.20 12.00
CA LYS A 6 -2.95 -2.17 13.08
C LYS A 6 -1.51 -2.18 12.58
N VAL A 7 -1.29 -2.13 11.26
CA VAL A 7 0.06 -2.07 10.71
C VAL A 7 0.70 -0.75 11.10
N ASP A 8 1.84 -0.82 11.78
CA ASP A 8 2.62 0.34 12.15
C ASP A 8 3.38 0.90 10.93
N PRO A 9 3.34 2.22 10.66
CA PRO A 9 4.07 2.83 9.54
C PRO A 9 5.57 2.53 9.51
N SER A 10 6.21 2.29 10.66
CA SER A 10 7.62 1.95 10.75
C SER A 10 7.98 0.65 10.02
N LEU A 11 7.01 -0.27 9.84
CA LEU A 11 7.21 -1.49 9.08
C LEU A 11 7.42 -1.20 7.58
N TYR A 12 6.74 -0.19 7.04
CA TYR A 12 6.94 0.23 5.65
C TYR A 12 8.32 0.83 5.45
N LEU A 13 8.73 1.71 6.37
CA LEU A 13 10.09 2.29 6.37
C LEU A 13 11.14 1.18 6.46
N LYS A 14 10.92 0.21 7.36
CA LYS A 14 11.84 -0.91 7.51
C LYS A 14 11.97 -1.75 6.26
N ALA A 15 10.88 -1.97 5.52
CA ALA A 15 10.94 -2.69 4.26
C ALA A 15 11.80 -1.95 3.22
N PHE A 16 11.71 -0.62 3.14
CA PHE A 16 12.60 0.17 2.29
C PHE A 16 14.06 0.10 2.74
N GLU A 17 14.35 0.17 4.05
CA GLU A 17 15.70 -0.03 4.58
C GLU A 17 16.31 -1.40 4.21
N LEU A 18 15.47 -2.43 4.09
CA LEU A 18 15.86 -3.78 3.69
C LEU A 18 16.03 -3.94 2.17
N GLY A 19 15.86 -2.86 1.39
CA GLY A 19 16.06 -2.86 -0.06
C GLY A 19 14.81 -3.12 -0.89
N ALA A 20 13.61 -2.96 -0.33
CA ALA A 20 12.37 -3.01 -1.11
C ALA A 20 12.36 -1.90 -2.18
N HIS A 21 12.13 -2.26 -3.44
CA HIS A 21 11.95 -1.29 -4.53
C HIS A 21 10.59 -0.58 -4.50
N GLY A 22 9.61 -1.21 -3.85
CA GLY A 22 8.29 -0.63 -3.65
C GLY A 22 7.43 -1.49 -2.73
N ILE A 23 6.36 -0.90 -2.21
CA ILE A 23 5.43 -1.51 -1.26
C ILE A 23 4.00 -1.28 -1.77
N LEU A 24 3.28 -2.39 -1.95
CA LEU A 24 1.86 -2.40 -2.28
C LEU A 24 1.03 -2.74 -1.03
N VAL A 25 0.12 -1.86 -0.65
CA VAL A 25 -0.85 -2.09 0.41
C VAL A 25 -2.24 -2.27 -0.21
N THR A 26 -2.84 -3.45 -0.06
CA THR A 26 -4.22 -3.71 -0.51
C THR A 26 -5.12 -3.97 0.69
N ALA A 27 -6.23 -3.23 0.79
CA ALA A 27 -7.19 -3.37 1.87
C ALA A 27 -8.63 -3.48 1.34
N CYS A 28 -9.55 -4.00 2.15
CA CYS A 28 -10.96 -4.04 1.78
C CYS A 28 -11.53 -2.63 1.68
N LYS A 29 -12.45 -2.43 0.73
CA LYS A 29 -13.33 -1.26 0.69
C LYS A 29 -14.25 -1.26 1.92
N ASP A 30 -14.67 -0.06 2.33
CA ASP A 30 -15.42 0.18 3.58
C ASP A 30 -16.77 -0.56 3.61
N ASP A 31 -17.39 -0.74 2.45
CA ASP A 31 -18.64 -1.47 2.21
C ASP A 31 -18.54 -3.00 2.39
N THR A 32 -17.34 -3.56 2.33
CA THR A 32 -17.06 -5.01 2.42
C THR A 32 -16.19 -5.36 3.62
N CYS A 33 -15.94 -4.40 4.51
CA CYS A 33 -15.05 -4.58 5.65
C CYS A 33 -15.73 -5.42 6.75
N HIS A 34 -15.20 -6.62 6.99
CA HIS A 34 -15.67 -7.51 8.07
C HIS A 34 -15.32 -6.98 9.47
N PHE A 35 -14.37 -6.05 9.57
CA PHE A 35 -13.89 -5.46 10.83
C PHE A 35 -14.10 -3.95 10.78
N CYS A 36 -15.29 -3.51 11.21
CA CYS A 36 -15.72 -2.11 11.14
C CYS A 36 -14.60 -1.12 11.52
N LYS A 37 -14.36 -0.11 10.66
CA LYS A 37 -13.42 1.02 10.81
C LYS A 37 -11.92 0.73 10.57
N GLU A 38 -11.50 -0.47 10.18
CA GLU A 38 -10.08 -0.69 9.83
C GLU A 38 -9.67 0.07 8.57
N HIS A 39 -10.60 0.26 7.61
CA HIS A 39 -10.36 1.02 6.38
C HIS A 39 -9.81 2.43 6.66
N GLN A 40 -10.46 3.19 7.54
CA GLN A 40 -10.05 4.56 7.90
C GLN A 40 -8.64 4.59 8.53
N TRP A 41 -8.31 3.56 9.31
CA TRP A 41 -7.02 3.43 9.96
C TRP A 41 -5.90 3.10 8.97
N VAL A 42 -6.18 2.26 7.98
CA VAL A 42 -5.27 1.99 6.87
C VAL A 42 -5.06 3.27 6.07
N GLU A 43 -6.13 3.92 5.62
CA GLU A 43 -6.06 5.14 4.81
C GLU A 43 -5.24 6.24 5.49
N LYS A 44 -5.50 6.53 6.76
CA LYS A 44 -4.75 7.56 7.51
C LYS A 44 -3.26 7.22 7.61
N ARG A 45 -2.92 5.97 7.93
CA ARG A 45 -1.52 5.55 8.13
C ARG A 45 -0.75 5.48 6.83
N THR A 46 -1.35 4.92 5.78
CA THR A 46 -0.69 4.84 4.47
C THR A 46 -0.54 6.21 3.84
N LYS A 47 -1.53 7.11 3.98
CA LYS A 47 -1.42 8.50 3.53
C LYS A 47 -0.30 9.26 4.26
N PHE A 48 -0.22 9.13 5.57
CA PHE A 48 0.87 9.71 6.36
C PHE A 48 2.24 9.18 5.90
N THR A 49 2.35 7.85 5.71
CA THR A 49 3.58 7.21 5.22
C THR A 49 3.96 7.74 3.84
N ALA A 50 3.01 7.82 2.90
CA ALA A 50 3.26 8.32 1.55
C ALA A 50 3.77 9.77 1.56
N GLN A 51 3.21 10.63 2.42
CA GLN A 51 3.67 12.01 2.59
C GLN A 51 5.09 12.08 3.17
N LEU A 52 5.39 11.23 4.16
CA LEU A 52 6.73 11.14 4.74
C LEU A 52 7.76 10.69 3.70
N LEU A 53 7.47 9.63 2.94
CA LEU A 53 8.35 9.10 1.89
C LEU A 53 8.59 10.15 0.79
N CYS A 54 7.55 10.88 0.38
CA CYS A 54 7.67 11.98 -0.57
C CYS A 54 8.60 13.09 -0.04
N GLY A 55 8.49 13.44 1.25
CA GLY A 55 9.39 14.40 1.90
C GLY A 55 10.86 13.93 1.97
N LEU A 56 11.10 12.61 1.91
CA LEU A 56 12.43 12.00 1.83
C LEU A 56 12.95 11.89 0.38
N GLY A 57 12.20 12.38 -0.61
CA GLY A 57 12.58 12.35 -2.03
C GLY A 57 12.26 11.04 -2.74
N MET A 58 11.44 10.16 -2.15
CA MET A 58 11.03 8.92 -2.79
C MET A 58 9.89 9.15 -3.79
N ASP A 59 9.91 8.39 -4.88
CA ASP A 59 8.87 8.46 -5.89
C ASP A 59 7.55 7.91 -5.35
N THR A 60 6.44 8.61 -5.62
CA THR A 60 5.11 8.24 -5.12
C THR A 60 4.65 6.87 -5.64
N LYS A 61 5.18 6.40 -6.77
CA LYS A 61 4.91 5.06 -7.32
C LYS A 61 5.54 3.95 -6.50
N GLN A 62 6.55 4.23 -5.67
CA GLN A 62 7.20 3.25 -4.79
C GLN A 62 6.32 2.85 -3.60
N PHE A 63 5.29 3.61 -3.24
CA PHE A 63 4.38 3.27 -2.17
C PHE A 63 2.92 3.46 -2.60
N GLN A 64 2.23 2.36 -2.86
CA GLN A 64 0.85 2.39 -3.38
C GLN A 64 -0.13 1.78 -2.38
N THR A 65 -1.28 2.43 -2.23
CA THR A 65 -2.40 1.89 -1.44
C THR A 65 -3.63 1.76 -2.32
N HIS A 66 -4.24 0.59 -2.34
CA HIS A 66 -5.44 0.29 -3.09
C HIS A 66 -6.50 -0.35 -2.21
N PHE A 67 -7.73 0.13 -2.35
CA PHE A 67 -8.88 -0.45 -1.67
C PHE A 67 -9.70 -1.26 -2.67
N VAL A 68 -9.71 -2.57 -2.49
CA VAL A 68 -10.30 -3.55 -3.41
C VAL A 68 -11.50 -4.24 -2.77
N SER A 69 -12.44 -4.70 -3.59
CA SER A 69 -13.55 -5.50 -3.08
C SER A 69 -13.08 -6.92 -2.77
N SER A 70 -13.56 -7.50 -1.66
CA SER A 70 -13.19 -8.84 -1.19
C SER A 70 -13.48 -9.97 -2.19
N GLN A 71 -14.29 -9.72 -3.22
CA GLN A 71 -14.72 -10.71 -4.20
C GLN A 71 -13.92 -10.69 -5.52
N ASN A 72 -12.97 -9.76 -5.71
CA ASN A 72 -12.30 -9.56 -6.99
C ASN A 72 -10.78 -9.75 -6.93
N GLY A 73 -10.34 -11.01 -6.80
CA GLY A 73 -8.91 -11.36 -6.79
C GLY A 73 -8.14 -10.94 -8.05
N LYS A 74 -8.83 -10.80 -9.19
CA LYS A 74 -8.23 -10.33 -10.45
C LYS A 74 -7.77 -8.87 -10.36
N GLU A 75 -8.52 -8.03 -9.65
CA GLU A 75 -8.16 -6.61 -9.44
C GLU A 75 -6.81 -6.46 -8.73
N ILE A 76 -6.55 -7.29 -7.71
CA ILE A 76 -5.27 -7.28 -6.98
C ILE A 76 -4.11 -7.66 -7.90
N ILE A 77 -4.31 -8.67 -8.76
CA ILE A 77 -3.29 -9.12 -9.71
C ILE A 77 -2.95 -8.00 -10.70
N ASP A 78 -3.97 -7.38 -11.28
CA ASP A 78 -3.78 -6.29 -12.26
C ASP A 78 -3.06 -5.09 -11.63
N ILE A 79 -3.40 -4.72 -10.39
CA ILE A 79 -2.72 -3.67 -9.61
C ILE A 79 -1.25 -4.03 -9.39
N ALA A 80 -0.96 -5.26 -8.97
CA ALA A 80 0.40 -5.69 -8.70
C ALA A 80 1.27 -5.68 -9.96
N PHE A 81 0.73 -6.14 -11.10
CA PHE A 81 1.43 -6.09 -12.38
C PHE A 81 1.70 -4.66 -12.83
N LYS A 82 0.70 -3.78 -12.72
CA LYS A 82 0.85 -2.36 -13.06
C LYS A 82 1.93 -1.70 -12.20
N MET A 83 1.91 -1.92 -10.89
CA MET A 83 2.95 -1.39 -10.00
C MET A 83 4.33 -1.92 -10.37
N ALA A 84 4.46 -3.22 -10.66
CA ALA A 84 5.73 -3.80 -11.07
C ALA A 84 6.28 -3.17 -12.36
N GLU A 85 5.42 -2.85 -13.32
CA GLU A 85 5.80 -2.15 -14.55
C GLU A 85 6.24 -0.70 -14.27
N GLU A 86 5.48 0.03 -13.46
CA GLU A 86 5.80 1.39 -13.05
C GLU A 86 7.16 1.47 -12.34
N LEU A 87 7.48 0.50 -11.47
CA LEU A 87 8.76 0.43 -10.77
C LEU A 87 9.93 0.09 -11.68
N ARG A 88 9.75 -0.78 -12.68
CA ARG A 88 10.80 -1.09 -13.67
C ARG A 88 11.20 0.14 -14.47
N ASN A 89 10.21 0.97 -14.82
CA ASN A 89 10.43 2.20 -15.58
C ASN A 89 11.09 3.32 -14.76
N LEU A 90 11.10 3.22 -13.42
CA LEU A 90 11.80 4.18 -12.54
C LEU A 90 13.30 3.88 -12.39
N SER A 91 13.68 2.61 -12.55
CA SER A 91 15.08 2.17 -12.46
C SER A 91 15.88 2.38 -13.75
N SER A 92 15.29 3.02 -14.77
CA SER A 92 15.91 3.39 -16.05
C SER A 92 16.10 4.90 -16.13
#